data_AF-A0A1V2N988-F1
#
_entry.id   AF-A0A1V2N988-F1
#
_cell.length_a   1.000
_cell.length_b   1.000
_cell.length_c   1.000
_cell.angle_alpha   90.00
_cell.angle_beta   90.00
_cell.angle_gamma   90.00
#
_symmetry.space_group_name_H-M   'P 1'
#
loop_
_entity.id
_entity.type
_entity.pdbx_description
1 polymer ?
#
loop_
_entity_poly.entity_id
_entity_poly.type
_entity_poly.pdbx_seq_one_letter_code
_entity_poly.pdbx_strand_id
1 'polypeptide(L)'
;MHYHTINEPAYIQNLHKSLEQADIAIQSDGGGKIERAILKEDFKKSAVYKEGSLFFNEVEEIENRSRKWETYSLETTFPVSYQIASEESLDNLSSETNDTKNVLLELDKRFWRKAMQKIQFYTLDNLTRYFPNLTSAHDFISNEDYLGKLEIIVTIPSSLNFLTVSAKEKLRLLEEVLLKISKQIRRNYQKVKGTYRFASKPIKHIIKDYSLYIDSSVMNNQKITAEKTIGKKWYVFDNAILNQLEHKLISVLSSFMKKLEYQYKDIYLIRNDEQSIRFKLTEFESGRGFMPDFIMILISRANNAYYQVFIEPKGNDRLLEDAWKENMLKTLNNNDRIVLEENDKVRLIGIKFFATATSRYEEFIRDIENKLYDGKSLKNKSLLF
;
A
#
# COMPACT_ATOMS: atom_id res chain seq x y z
N MET A 1 6.91 -50.81 -19.60
CA MET A 1 5.99 -50.36 -18.53
C MET A 1 5.66 -48.90 -18.79
N HIS A 2 4.53 -48.62 -19.43
CA HIS A 2 4.07 -47.26 -19.71
C HIS A 2 3.36 -46.74 -18.45
N TYR A 3 3.96 -45.77 -17.75
CA TYR A 3 3.27 -45.06 -16.67
C TYR A 3 2.31 -44.04 -17.31
N HIS A 4 1.02 -44.34 -17.27
CA HIS A 4 -0.03 -43.36 -17.51
C HIS A 4 -0.26 -42.60 -16.20
N THR A 5 0.24 -41.37 -16.11
CA THR A 5 -0.06 -40.49 -14.98
C THR A 5 -1.49 -39.99 -15.16
N ILE A 6 -2.41 -40.50 -14.35
CA ILE A 6 -3.79 -40.00 -14.25
C ILE A 6 -3.72 -38.60 -13.64
N ASN A 7 -3.87 -37.60 -14.50
CA ASN A 7 -3.84 -36.19 -14.15
C ASN A 7 -5.22 -35.76 -13.62
N GLU A 8 -5.63 -36.34 -12.48
CA GLU A 8 -6.91 -35.98 -11.85
C GLU A 8 -6.74 -34.74 -10.93
N PRO A 9 -7.43 -33.63 -11.21
CA PRO A 9 -7.33 -32.40 -10.42
C PRO A 9 -7.68 -32.59 -8.94
N ALA A 10 -8.54 -33.56 -8.62
CA ALA A 10 -8.94 -33.89 -7.26
C ALA A 10 -7.80 -34.51 -6.44
N TYR A 11 -6.93 -35.32 -7.08
CA TYR A 11 -5.76 -35.91 -6.42
C TYR A 11 -4.71 -34.84 -6.09
N ILE A 12 -4.44 -33.94 -7.03
CA ILE A 12 -3.53 -32.79 -6.84
C ILE A 12 -4.05 -31.86 -5.74
N GLN A 13 -5.35 -31.54 -5.73
CA GLN A 13 -5.96 -30.71 -4.68
C GLN A 13 -5.90 -31.37 -3.30
N ASN A 14 -6.14 -32.68 -3.21
CA ASN A 14 -6.04 -33.41 -1.95
C ASN A 14 -4.59 -33.50 -1.46
N LEU A 15 -3.61 -33.64 -2.36
CA LEU A 15 -2.19 -33.54 -2.01
C LEU A 15 -1.86 -32.16 -1.45
N HIS A 16 -2.26 -31.07 -2.12
CA HIS A 16 -2.06 -29.71 -1.62
C HIS A 16 -2.67 -29.50 -0.23
N LYS A 17 -3.91 -29.98 -0.02
CA LYS A 17 -4.58 -29.91 1.28
C LYS A 17 -3.86 -30.72 2.36
N SER A 18 -3.40 -31.92 2.02
CA SER A 18 -2.63 -32.77 2.94
C SER A 18 -1.24 -32.21 3.24
N LEU A 19 -0.62 -31.47 2.32
CA LEU A 19 0.66 -30.80 2.50
C LEU A 19 0.55 -29.53 3.34
N GLU A 20 -0.51 -28.73 3.14
CA GLU A 20 -0.86 -27.62 4.04
C GLU A 20 -1.17 -28.11 5.46
N GLN A 21 -1.79 -29.28 5.59
CA GLN A 21 -2.08 -29.90 6.89
C GLN A 21 -0.87 -30.60 7.54
N ALA A 22 0.13 -31.00 6.75
CA ALA A 22 1.31 -31.72 7.24
C ALA A 22 2.51 -30.81 7.57
N ASP A 23 2.43 -29.48 7.34
CA ASP A 23 3.53 -28.51 7.60
C ASP A 23 4.85 -28.90 6.88
N ILE A 24 4.76 -29.66 5.78
CA ILE A 24 5.89 -30.07 4.94
C ILE A 24 5.74 -29.37 3.59
N ALA A 25 6.59 -28.37 3.35
CA ALA A 25 6.65 -27.68 2.07
C ALA A 25 7.28 -28.59 0.99
N ILE A 26 6.58 -28.73 -0.14
CA ILE A 26 7.14 -29.19 -1.39
C ILE A 26 8.20 -28.16 -1.85
N GLN A 27 9.45 -28.61 -1.87
CA GLN A 27 10.58 -28.15 -2.69
C GLN A 27 11.03 -26.68 -2.56
N SER A 28 12.15 -26.50 -1.88
CA SER A 28 13.31 -25.84 -2.47
C SER A 28 14.57 -26.23 -1.68
N ASP A 29 15.61 -26.68 -2.36
CA ASP A 29 16.95 -27.00 -1.83
C ASP A 29 17.70 -25.73 -1.33
N GLY A 30 17.02 -24.86 -0.59
CA GLY A 30 17.54 -23.58 -0.11
C GLY A 30 17.65 -23.54 1.41
N GLY A 31 18.78 -23.07 1.94
CA GLY A 31 19.08 -22.92 3.38
C GLY A 31 18.30 -21.81 4.10
N GLY A 32 17.04 -21.57 3.73
CA GLY A 32 16.13 -20.66 4.42
C GLY A 32 15.59 -21.25 5.72
N LYS A 33 15.07 -20.38 6.60
CA LYS A 33 14.54 -20.76 7.91
C LYS A 33 13.07 -20.36 8.03
N ILE A 34 12.25 -21.24 8.59
CA ILE A 34 10.87 -20.91 8.99
C ILE A 34 10.89 -20.27 10.38
N GLU A 35 10.37 -19.06 10.49
CA GLU A 35 10.14 -18.38 11.75
C GLU A 35 8.65 -18.39 12.07
N ARG A 36 8.30 -18.65 13.34
CA ARG A 36 6.91 -18.73 13.81
C ARG A 36 6.62 -17.57 14.74
N ALA A 37 5.43 -16.99 14.63
CA ALA A 37 4.93 -15.95 15.51
C ALA A 37 3.59 -16.40 16.11
N ILE A 38 3.61 -16.60 17.43
CA ILE A 38 2.49 -17.15 18.19
C ILE A 38 1.87 -16.04 19.02
N LEU A 39 0.54 -15.97 19.04
CA LEU A 39 -0.21 -15.04 19.87
C LEU A 39 0.08 -15.30 21.36
N LYS A 40 0.45 -14.24 22.07
CA LYS A 40 0.72 -14.31 23.51
C LYS A 40 -0.54 -14.69 24.28
N GLU A 41 -0.37 -15.57 25.26
CA GLU A 41 -1.48 -16.03 26.11
C GLU A 41 -2.15 -14.88 26.88
N ASP A 42 -1.38 -13.88 27.33
CA ASP A 42 -1.92 -12.70 27.99
C ASP A 42 -2.84 -11.88 27.06
N PHE A 43 -2.50 -11.82 25.75
CA PHE A 43 -3.36 -11.16 24.77
C PHE A 43 -4.63 -11.97 24.52
N LYS A 44 -4.54 -13.31 24.35
CA LYS A 44 -5.72 -14.17 24.17
C LYS A 44 -6.70 -14.09 25.35
N LYS A 45 -6.21 -13.81 26.56
CA LYS A 45 -7.02 -13.64 27.77
C LYS A 45 -7.67 -12.26 27.89
N SER A 46 -7.18 -11.26 27.15
CA SER A 46 -7.67 -9.87 27.19
C SER A 46 -9.11 -9.72 26.70
N ALA A 47 -9.80 -8.67 27.14
CA ALA A 47 -11.11 -8.30 26.63
C ALA A 47 -11.05 -7.92 25.15
N VAL A 48 -9.98 -7.23 24.71
CA VAL A 48 -9.77 -6.85 23.31
C VAL A 48 -9.77 -8.05 22.39
N TYR A 49 -9.10 -9.16 22.76
CA TYR A 49 -9.11 -10.36 21.93
C TYR A 49 -10.46 -11.08 21.93
N LYS A 50 -11.09 -11.21 23.10
CA LYS A 50 -12.32 -12.01 23.28
C LYS A 50 -13.57 -11.35 22.68
N GLU A 51 -13.66 -10.03 22.81
CA GLU A 51 -14.86 -9.24 22.56
C GLU A 51 -14.62 -8.10 21.55
N GLY A 52 -13.37 -7.69 21.33
CA GLY A 52 -13.04 -6.62 20.40
C GLY A 52 -13.18 -7.03 18.93
N SER A 53 -13.29 -6.01 18.07
CA SER A 53 -13.46 -6.15 16.62
C SER A 53 -12.44 -5.31 15.86
N LEU A 54 -12.11 -5.75 14.64
CA LEU A 54 -11.51 -4.90 13.62
C LEU A 54 -12.59 -4.35 12.71
N PHE A 55 -12.46 -3.07 12.35
CA PHE A 55 -13.43 -2.33 11.53
C PHE A 55 -12.91 -2.20 10.10
N PHE A 56 -13.70 -2.66 9.14
CA PHE A 56 -13.43 -2.64 7.71
C PHE A 56 -14.42 -1.73 7.03
N ASN A 57 -14.02 -0.99 6.01
CA ASN A 57 -15.02 -0.29 5.22
C ASN A 57 -15.78 -1.26 4.32
N GLU A 58 -17.07 -1.00 4.18
CA GLU A 58 -17.91 -1.68 3.20
C GLU A 58 -17.52 -1.25 1.78
N VAL A 59 -18.04 -1.97 0.79
CA VAL A 59 -17.76 -1.69 -0.61
C VAL A 59 -19.06 -1.52 -1.40
N GLU A 60 -19.02 -0.65 -2.40
CA GLU A 60 -20.13 -0.44 -3.33
C GLU A 60 -19.64 -0.35 -4.76
N GLU A 61 -20.52 -0.66 -5.72
CA GLU A 61 -20.20 -0.53 -7.14
C GLU A 61 -19.96 0.94 -7.52
N ILE A 62 -18.98 1.19 -8.38
CA ILE A 62 -18.77 2.51 -8.97
C ILE A 62 -19.73 2.66 -10.14
N GLU A 63 -20.72 3.54 -10.00
CA GLU A 63 -21.70 3.84 -11.03
C GLU A 63 -21.03 4.24 -12.37
N ASN A 64 -21.58 3.75 -13.48
CA ASN A 64 -21.03 4.04 -14.81
C ASN A 64 -20.95 5.54 -15.11
N ARG A 65 -21.95 6.33 -14.69
CA ARG A 65 -21.99 7.78 -14.89
C ARG A 65 -20.95 8.55 -14.05
N SER A 66 -20.39 7.95 -13.01
CA SER A 66 -19.38 8.60 -12.17
C SER A 66 -17.94 8.24 -12.58
N ARG A 67 -17.76 7.47 -13.67
CA ARG A 67 -16.46 7.03 -14.15
C ARG A 67 -15.65 8.19 -14.71
N LYS A 68 -14.51 8.43 -14.06
CA LYS A 68 -13.50 9.45 -14.39
C LYS A 68 -12.11 8.96 -14.02
N TRP A 69 -11.08 9.77 -14.27
CA TRP A 69 -9.67 9.44 -14.04
C TRP A 69 -9.40 8.74 -12.71
N GLU A 70 -9.85 9.33 -11.60
CA GLU A 70 -9.57 8.83 -10.25
C GLU A 70 -10.27 7.48 -9.96
N THR A 71 -11.42 7.23 -10.57
CA THR A 71 -12.15 5.96 -10.38
C THR A 71 -11.44 4.74 -10.95
N TYR A 72 -10.52 4.98 -11.90
CA TYR A 72 -9.62 3.96 -12.44
C TYR A 72 -8.28 3.91 -11.70
N SER A 73 -8.18 4.59 -10.56
CA SER A 73 -6.98 4.64 -9.72
C SER A 73 -5.77 5.20 -10.48
N LEU A 74 -5.99 6.03 -11.50
CA LEU A 74 -4.92 6.57 -12.33
C LEU A 74 -4.22 7.71 -11.58
N GLU A 75 -2.88 7.67 -11.56
CA GLU A 75 -2.07 8.77 -11.06
C GLU A 75 -2.14 9.95 -12.03
N THR A 76 -1.82 11.16 -11.59
CA THR A 76 -1.74 12.33 -12.47
C THR A 76 -0.35 12.50 -13.07
N THR A 77 0.68 11.91 -12.45
CA THR A 77 2.07 12.01 -12.91
C THR A 77 2.59 10.64 -13.34
N PHE A 78 3.07 10.53 -14.58
CA PHE A 78 3.61 9.30 -15.14
C PHE A 78 5.09 9.45 -15.48
N PRO A 79 5.99 8.74 -14.78
CA PRO A 79 7.39 8.70 -15.14
C PRO A 79 7.62 7.77 -16.35
N VAL A 80 8.50 8.20 -17.25
CA VAL A 80 8.99 7.42 -18.39
C VAL A 80 10.47 7.70 -18.62
N SER A 81 11.26 6.70 -18.96
CA SER A 81 12.69 6.87 -19.24
C SER A 81 12.92 7.02 -20.73
N TYR A 82 13.73 8.00 -21.12
CA TYR A 82 14.22 8.11 -22.49
C TYR A 82 15.48 7.28 -22.67
N GLN A 83 15.40 6.23 -23.50
CA GLN A 83 16.54 5.40 -23.88
C GLN A 83 17.11 5.88 -25.21
N ILE A 84 18.42 6.06 -25.28
CA ILE A 84 19.11 6.39 -26.54
C ILE A 84 19.34 5.08 -27.31
N ALA A 85 19.17 5.08 -28.64
CA ALA A 85 19.28 3.88 -29.47
C ALA A 85 20.61 3.09 -29.34
N SER A 86 21.68 3.68 -28.79
CA SER A 86 22.93 2.99 -28.47
C SER A 86 22.84 2.06 -27.24
N GLU A 87 21.82 2.23 -26.40
CA GLU A 87 21.58 1.42 -25.19
C GLU A 87 20.70 0.18 -25.46
N GLU A 88 19.93 0.14 -26.57
CA GLU A 88 19.20 -1.09 -26.98
C GLU A 88 20.17 -2.25 -27.34
N SER A 89 21.48 -1.98 -27.49
CA SER A 89 22.52 -2.95 -27.87
C SER A 89 23.52 -3.37 -26.78
N LEU A 90 23.43 -2.84 -25.55
CA LEU A 90 24.45 -3.06 -24.50
C LEU A 90 23.83 -3.38 -23.14
N ASP A 91 23.13 -4.52 -23.05
CA ASP A 91 22.66 -5.11 -21.78
C ASP A 91 23.80 -5.71 -20.91
N ASN A 92 25.06 -5.41 -21.23
CA ASN A 92 26.23 -5.83 -20.47
C ASN A 92 27.24 -4.68 -20.46
N LEU A 93 27.15 -3.79 -19.47
CA LEU A 93 28.31 -3.21 -18.78
C LEU A 93 27.83 -2.37 -17.59
N SER A 94 28.41 -2.73 -16.45
CA SER A 94 28.23 -2.20 -15.11
C SER A 94 28.38 -0.68 -14.99
N SER A 95 27.50 -0.09 -14.19
CA SER A 95 27.85 0.86 -13.12
C SER A 95 28.70 2.08 -13.50
N GLU A 96 28.24 2.88 -14.47
CA GLU A 96 28.48 4.32 -14.39
C GLU A 96 27.18 4.97 -13.93
N THR A 97 27.24 5.75 -12.85
CA THR A 97 26.15 6.65 -12.46
C THR A 97 26.01 7.70 -13.55
N ASN A 98 25.27 7.35 -14.60
CA ASN A 98 24.81 8.31 -15.59
C ASN A 98 23.97 9.32 -14.84
N ASP A 99 24.53 10.52 -14.64
CA ASP A 99 23.80 11.63 -14.06
C ASP A 99 22.55 11.85 -14.93
N THR A 100 21.38 11.87 -14.29
CA THR A 100 20.09 11.99 -14.96
C THR A 100 19.30 13.16 -14.41
N LYS A 101 18.47 13.74 -15.26
CA LYS A 101 17.54 14.81 -14.88
C LYS A 101 16.14 14.47 -15.37
N ASN A 102 15.14 15.03 -14.68
CA ASN A 102 13.73 14.90 -15.04
C ASN A 102 13.26 16.15 -15.79
N VAL A 103 12.52 15.95 -16.88
CA VAL A 103 11.91 17.02 -17.67
C VAL A 103 10.45 16.73 -17.93
N LEU A 104 9.60 17.76 -17.99
CA LEU A 104 8.19 17.61 -18.35
C LEU A 104 8.06 17.41 -19.87
N LEU A 105 7.28 16.42 -20.29
CA LEU A 105 6.94 16.19 -21.69
C LEU A 105 5.81 17.13 -22.14
N GLU A 106 6.18 18.34 -22.53
CA GLU A 106 5.23 19.30 -23.10
C GLU A 106 4.97 19.00 -24.57
N LEU A 107 3.70 18.74 -24.90
CA LEU A 107 3.29 18.36 -26.25
C LEU A 107 2.06 19.12 -26.72
N ASP A 108 2.09 19.51 -27.99
CA ASP A 108 0.93 20.05 -28.69
C ASP A 108 -0.19 18.98 -28.84
N LYS A 109 -1.45 19.42 -28.88
CA LYS A 109 -2.63 18.54 -29.00
C LYS A 109 -2.57 17.59 -30.21
N ARG A 110 -1.81 17.91 -31.27
CA ARG A 110 -1.59 17.02 -32.42
C ARG A 110 -0.90 15.71 -32.04
N PHE A 111 0.02 15.72 -31.08
CA PHE A 111 0.69 14.50 -30.59
C PHE A 111 -0.31 13.56 -29.91
N TRP A 112 -1.13 14.09 -29.01
CA TRP A 112 -2.19 13.35 -28.32
C TRP A 112 -3.17 12.71 -29.30
N ARG A 113 -3.67 13.49 -30.26
CA ARG A 113 -4.55 12.96 -31.32
C ARG A 113 -3.87 11.85 -32.13
N LYS A 114 -2.61 12.05 -32.53
CA LYS A 114 -1.87 11.05 -33.31
C LYS A 114 -1.61 9.77 -32.52
N ALA A 115 -1.21 9.88 -31.26
CA ALA A 115 -0.97 8.73 -30.39
C ALA A 115 -2.26 7.94 -30.13
N MET A 116 -3.36 8.63 -29.81
CA MET A 116 -4.68 7.99 -29.63
C MET A 116 -5.15 7.26 -30.89
N GLN A 117 -4.91 7.80 -32.09
CA GLN A 117 -5.24 7.12 -33.35
C GLN A 117 -4.45 5.83 -33.57
N LYS A 118 -3.21 5.73 -33.05
CA LYS A 118 -2.38 4.53 -33.19
C LYS A 118 -2.77 3.43 -32.21
N ILE A 119 -3.54 3.73 -31.17
CA ILE A 119 -3.88 2.80 -30.10
C ILE A 119 -5.41 2.57 -30.11
N GLN A 120 -5.84 1.38 -30.55
CA GLN A 120 -7.25 1.03 -30.74
C GLN A 120 -8.15 1.32 -29.51
N PHE A 121 -7.60 1.22 -28.30
CA PHE A 121 -8.31 1.53 -27.06
C PHE A 121 -8.88 2.95 -27.02
N TYR A 122 -8.21 3.93 -27.62
CA TYR A 122 -8.59 5.35 -27.56
C TYR A 122 -9.53 5.79 -28.68
N THR A 123 -10.13 4.84 -29.41
CA THR A 123 -11.27 5.14 -30.28
C THR A 123 -12.44 5.65 -29.45
N LEU A 124 -13.18 6.66 -29.94
CA LEU A 124 -14.25 7.29 -29.16
C LEU A 124 -15.36 6.28 -28.77
N ASP A 125 -15.72 5.37 -29.68
CA ASP A 125 -16.66 4.28 -29.41
C ASP A 125 -16.21 3.40 -28.24
N ASN A 126 -14.92 3.06 -28.17
CA ASN A 126 -14.41 2.28 -27.06
C ASN A 126 -14.31 3.10 -25.77
N LEU A 127 -13.84 4.36 -25.85
CA LEU A 127 -13.71 5.24 -24.69
C LEU A 127 -15.05 5.50 -24.00
N THR A 128 -16.14 5.71 -24.75
CA THR A 128 -17.48 5.95 -24.19
C THR A 128 -18.02 4.75 -23.39
N ARG A 129 -17.50 3.53 -23.60
CA ARG A 129 -17.84 2.35 -22.77
C ARG A 129 -17.23 2.44 -21.36
N TYR A 130 -16.06 3.09 -21.25
CA TYR A 130 -15.37 3.31 -19.97
C TYR A 130 -15.79 4.65 -19.35
N PHE A 131 -16.01 5.67 -20.16
CA PHE A 131 -16.38 7.02 -19.75
C PHE A 131 -17.69 7.42 -20.43
N PRO A 132 -18.86 7.01 -19.89
CA PRO A 132 -20.16 7.23 -20.55
C PRO A 132 -20.53 8.69 -20.79
N ASN A 133 -20.01 9.61 -19.98
CA ASN A 133 -20.25 11.05 -20.13
C ASN A 133 -19.27 11.72 -21.10
N LEU A 134 -18.33 10.98 -21.69
CA LEU A 134 -17.33 11.54 -22.59
C LEU A 134 -17.99 12.04 -23.88
N THR A 135 -17.80 13.32 -24.20
CA THR A 135 -18.47 13.93 -25.35
C THR A 135 -17.66 13.84 -26.64
N SER A 136 -16.33 13.87 -26.56
CA SER A 136 -15.46 13.87 -27.74
C SER A 136 -14.02 13.48 -27.41
N ALA A 137 -13.21 13.18 -28.42
CA ALA A 137 -11.77 13.00 -28.24
C ALA A 137 -11.06 14.28 -27.76
N HIS A 138 -11.60 15.47 -28.09
CA HIS A 138 -11.05 16.74 -27.62
C HIS A 138 -11.27 16.93 -26.11
N ASP A 139 -12.47 16.59 -25.66
CA ASP A 139 -12.87 16.56 -24.26
C ASP A 139 -11.97 15.58 -23.48
N PHE A 140 -11.75 14.37 -23.99
CA PHE A 140 -10.86 13.39 -23.36
C PHE A 140 -9.43 13.91 -23.14
N ILE A 141 -8.91 14.72 -24.07
CA ILE A 141 -7.55 15.28 -23.99
C ILE A 141 -7.47 16.49 -23.05
N SER A 142 -8.49 17.34 -23.05
CA SER A 142 -8.40 18.68 -22.41
C SER A 142 -9.07 18.75 -21.04
N ASN A 143 -10.00 17.85 -20.74
CA ASN A 143 -10.77 17.88 -19.50
C ASN A 143 -10.03 17.18 -18.37
N GLU A 144 -10.06 17.80 -17.19
CA GLU A 144 -9.42 17.36 -15.96
C GLU A 144 -10.01 16.08 -15.36
N ASP A 145 -11.22 15.69 -15.75
CA ASP A 145 -11.80 14.38 -15.41
C ASP A 145 -11.18 13.22 -16.23
N TYR A 146 -10.37 13.55 -17.24
CA TYR A 146 -9.69 12.63 -18.16
C TYR A 146 -8.18 12.95 -18.24
N LEU A 147 -7.60 13.12 -19.43
CA LEU A 147 -6.16 13.37 -19.60
C LEU A 147 -5.72 14.79 -19.23
N GLY A 148 -6.63 15.73 -18.95
CA GLY A 148 -6.29 17.14 -18.75
C GLY A 148 -5.34 17.41 -17.58
N LYS A 149 -5.30 16.52 -16.57
CA LYS A 149 -4.37 16.58 -15.43
C LYS A 149 -3.10 15.74 -15.60
N LEU A 150 -2.92 15.08 -16.74
CA LEU A 150 -1.81 14.16 -16.96
C LEU A 150 -0.50 14.92 -17.19
N GLU A 151 0.43 14.74 -16.28
CA GLU A 151 1.82 15.17 -16.39
C GLU A 151 2.71 13.96 -16.71
N ILE A 152 3.53 14.06 -17.75
CA ILE A 152 4.47 13.00 -18.11
C ILE A 152 5.89 13.51 -17.82
N ILE A 153 6.57 12.85 -16.89
CA ILE A 153 7.93 13.20 -16.49
C ILE A 153 8.88 12.25 -17.19
N VAL A 154 9.78 12.81 -18.00
CA VAL A 154 10.78 12.04 -18.75
C VAL A 154 12.12 12.12 -18.02
N THR A 155 12.65 10.97 -17.61
CA THR A 155 14.02 10.86 -17.12
C THR A 155 14.96 10.75 -18.30
N ILE A 156 15.92 11.67 -18.39
CA ILE A 156 16.91 11.76 -19.47
C ILE A 156 18.33 11.87 -18.94
N PRO A 157 19.36 11.47 -19.70
CA PRO A 157 20.75 11.78 -19.37
C PRO A 157 20.95 13.29 -19.17
N SER A 158 21.68 13.70 -18.14
CA SER A 158 21.90 15.12 -17.81
C SER A 158 22.52 15.91 -18.96
N SER A 159 23.37 15.26 -19.75
CA SER A 159 24.02 15.81 -20.95
C SER A 159 23.05 16.05 -22.12
N LEU A 160 21.89 15.41 -22.14
CA LEU A 160 20.91 15.55 -23.22
C LEU A 160 20.10 16.84 -23.07
N ASN A 161 19.94 17.57 -24.17
CA ASN A 161 18.95 18.64 -24.28
C ASN A 161 17.64 18.07 -24.85
N PHE A 162 16.58 18.00 -24.04
CA PHE A 162 15.30 17.41 -24.48
C PHE A 162 14.63 18.14 -25.65
N LEU A 163 14.97 19.41 -25.87
CA LEU A 163 14.45 20.18 -27.00
C LEU A 163 14.91 19.60 -28.34
N THR A 164 16.06 18.92 -28.38
CA THR A 164 16.61 18.31 -29.60
C THR A 164 16.05 16.93 -29.91
N VAL A 165 15.34 16.30 -28.96
CA VAL A 165 14.68 15.00 -29.16
C VAL A 165 13.61 15.11 -30.24
N SER A 166 13.61 14.16 -31.17
CA SER A 166 12.76 14.22 -32.35
C SER A 166 11.27 14.12 -32.01
N ALA A 167 10.41 14.64 -32.88
CA ALA A 167 8.96 14.49 -32.73
C ALA A 167 8.53 13.01 -32.70
N LYS A 168 9.22 12.14 -33.45
CA LYS A 168 8.93 10.70 -33.49
C LYS A 168 9.20 10.04 -32.13
N GLU A 169 10.30 10.40 -31.47
CA GLU A 169 10.66 9.89 -30.15
C GLU A 169 9.73 10.43 -29.06
N LYS A 170 9.42 11.73 -29.09
CA LYS A 170 8.42 12.33 -28.19
C LYS A 170 7.05 11.64 -28.30
N LEU A 171 6.64 11.31 -29.53
CA LEU A 171 5.42 10.55 -29.78
C LEU A 171 5.51 9.12 -29.21
N ARG A 172 6.65 8.42 -29.36
CA ARG A 172 6.87 7.08 -28.77
C ARG A 172 6.74 7.09 -27.25
N LEU A 173 7.31 8.09 -26.56
CA LEU A 173 7.18 8.25 -25.10
C LEU A 173 5.71 8.41 -24.69
N LEU A 174 4.95 9.25 -25.41
CA LEU A 174 3.53 9.43 -25.17
C LEU A 174 2.73 8.14 -25.40
N GLU A 175 3.03 7.40 -26.47
CA GLU A 175 2.39 6.11 -26.77
C GLU A 175 2.61 5.10 -25.63
N GLU A 176 3.81 5.03 -25.06
CA GLU A 176 4.11 4.15 -23.92
C GLU A 176 3.22 4.46 -22.70
N VAL A 177 3.10 5.75 -22.36
CA VAL A 177 2.27 6.21 -21.23
C VAL A 177 0.79 5.91 -21.51
N LEU A 178 0.29 6.22 -22.71
CA LEU A 178 -1.09 5.91 -23.09
C LEU A 178 -1.37 4.40 -23.08
N LEU A 179 -0.41 3.55 -23.44
CA LEU A 179 -0.56 2.09 -23.31
C LEU A 179 -0.66 1.67 -21.84
N LYS A 180 0.18 2.22 -20.95
CA LYS A 180 0.09 1.98 -19.49
C LYS A 180 -1.29 2.38 -18.93
N ILE A 181 -1.76 3.58 -19.26
CA ILE A 181 -3.08 4.08 -18.85
C ILE A 181 -4.21 3.16 -19.34
N SER A 182 -4.18 2.75 -20.61
CA SER A 182 -5.23 1.88 -21.17
C SER A 182 -5.31 0.53 -20.46
N LYS A 183 -4.17 -0.07 -20.12
CA LYS A 183 -4.11 -1.32 -19.36
C LYS A 183 -4.70 -1.14 -17.96
N GLN A 184 -4.40 -0.02 -17.31
CA GLN A 184 -4.90 0.28 -15.98
C GLN A 184 -6.42 0.53 -15.96
N ILE A 185 -6.96 1.28 -16.93
CA ILE A 185 -8.41 1.47 -17.09
C ILE A 185 -9.10 0.13 -17.26
N ARG A 186 -8.61 -0.74 -18.15
CA ARG A 186 -9.18 -2.09 -18.36
C ARG A 186 -9.16 -2.92 -17.08
N ARG A 187 -8.02 -2.94 -16.38
CA ARG A 187 -7.84 -3.72 -15.14
C ARG A 187 -8.75 -3.25 -14.00
N ASN A 188 -9.05 -1.95 -13.95
CA ASN A 188 -9.82 -1.33 -12.88
C ASN A 188 -11.29 -1.09 -13.25
N TYR A 189 -11.70 -1.44 -14.47
CA TYR A 189 -13.11 -1.47 -14.87
C TYR A 189 -13.89 -2.46 -13.99
N GLN A 190 -15.11 -2.08 -13.61
CA GLN A 190 -16.00 -2.87 -12.73
C GLN A 190 -15.48 -3.16 -11.33
N LYS A 191 -14.34 -2.58 -10.91
CA LYS A 191 -13.98 -2.62 -9.50
C LYS A 191 -14.98 -1.81 -8.67
N VAL A 192 -15.17 -2.27 -7.44
CA VAL A 192 -15.92 -1.60 -6.37
C VAL A 192 -15.03 -0.57 -5.66
N LYS A 193 -15.63 0.47 -5.12
CA LYS A 193 -14.96 1.43 -4.22
C LYS A 193 -15.36 1.14 -2.78
N GLY A 194 -14.55 1.61 -1.84
CA GLY A 194 -14.88 1.61 -0.43
C GLY A 194 -15.92 2.67 -0.10
N THR A 195 -16.82 2.39 0.84
CA THR A 195 -17.74 3.38 1.40
C THR A 195 -17.15 3.99 2.67
N TYR A 196 -17.80 5.02 3.19
CA TYR A 196 -17.46 5.55 4.52
C TYR A 196 -18.17 4.81 5.67
N ARG A 197 -18.93 3.75 5.37
CA ARG A 197 -19.54 2.86 6.37
C ARG A 197 -18.56 1.77 6.74
N PHE A 198 -18.45 1.49 8.03
CA PHE A 198 -17.53 0.48 8.55
C PHE A 198 -18.28 -0.62 9.29
N ALA A 199 -18.03 -1.85 8.87
CA ALA A 199 -18.53 -3.07 9.50
C ALA A 199 -17.45 -3.68 10.40
N SER A 200 -17.87 -4.20 11.55
CA SER A 200 -16.98 -4.83 12.52
C SER A 200 -16.84 -6.34 12.26
N LYS A 201 -15.66 -6.89 12.55
CA LYS A 201 -15.42 -8.33 12.56
C LYS A 201 -14.63 -8.72 13.81
N PRO A 202 -15.03 -9.77 14.56
CA PRO A 202 -14.37 -10.15 15.81
C PRO A 202 -12.88 -10.47 15.64
N ILE A 203 -12.03 -9.89 16.49
CA ILE A 203 -10.56 -10.07 16.45
C ILE A 203 -10.16 -11.54 16.51
N LYS A 204 -10.75 -12.30 17.43
CA LYS A 204 -10.50 -13.74 17.62
C LYS A 204 -10.68 -14.60 16.36
N HIS A 205 -11.48 -14.14 15.38
CA HIS A 205 -11.69 -14.87 14.13
C HIS A 205 -10.67 -14.49 13.04
N ILE A 206 -10.02 -13.35 13.18
CA ILE A 206 -9.14 -12.76 12.16
C ILE A 206 -7.68 -13.01 12.51
N ILE A 207 -7.29 -12.72 13.76
CA ILE A 207 -5.88 -12.80 14.17
C ILE A 207 -5.56 -14.22 14.62
N LYS A 208 -4.57 -14.82 13.97
CA LYS A 208 -4.09 -16.17 14.23
C LYS A 208 -2.56 -16.20 14.28
N ASP A 209 -2.03 -17.27 14.83
CA ASP A 209 -0.61 -17.59 14.74
C ASP A 209 -0.22 -17.71 13.26
N TYR A 210 1.02 -17.34 12.92
CA TYR A 210 1.52 -17.42 11.55
C TYR A 210 2.99 -17.86 11.51
N SER A 211 3.42 -18.35 10.35
CA SER A 211 4.78 -18.77 10.07
C SER A 211 5.24 -18.21 8.75
N LEU A 212 6.45 -17.65 8.70
CA LEU A 212 7.02 -17.06 7.50
C LEU A 212 8.32 -17.80 7.14
N TYR A 213 8.46 -18.13 5.86
CA TYR A 213 9.73 -18.59 5.31
C TYR A 213 10.65 -17.39 5.06
N ILE A 214 11.83 -17.40 5.67
CA ILE A 214 12.84 -16.38 5.49
C ILE A 214 13.96 -16.97 4.63
N ASP A 215 14.14 -16.38 3.44
CA ASP A 215 15.26 -16.69 2.58
C ASP A 215 16.54 -16.00 3.11
N SER A 216 17.51 -16.82 3.49
CA SER A 216 18.81 -16.41 4.03
C SER A 216 19.68 -15.65 3.02
N SER A 217 19.37 -15.73 1.72
CA SER A 217 20.15 -15.10 0.65
C SER A 217 19.87 -13.60 0.44
N VAL A 218 18.82 -13.06 1.07
CA VAL A 218 18.43 -11.65 0.93
C VAL A 218 19.37 -10.74 1.76
N MET A 219 20.28 -10.05 1.08
CA MET A 219 21.32 -9.20 1.69
C MET A 219 20.95 -7.73 1.91
N ASN A 220 19.79 -7.26 1.43
CA ASN A 220 19.45 -5.83 1.39
C ASN A 220 18.43 -5.41 2.47
N ASN A 221 17.93 -4.16 2.43
CA ASN A 221 16.93 -3.61 3.37
C ASN A 221 15.60 -4.41 3.44
N GLN A 222 15.41 -5.37 2.54
CA GLN A 222 14.30 -6.33 2.53
C GLN A 222 14.57 -7.57 3.39
N LYS A 223 15.76 -7.67 4.00
CA LYS A 223 16.12 -8.76 4.90
C LYS A 223 15.14 -8.79 6.06
N ILE A 224 14.45 -9.93 6.19
CA ILE A 224 13.51 -10.19 7.26
C ILE A 224 14.27 -10.89 8.40
N THR A 225 14.05 -10.42 9.62
CA THR A 225 14.64 -10.98 10.83
C THR A 225 13.57 -11.22 11.88
N ALA A 226 13.75 -12.23 12.73
CA ALA A 226 12.85 -12.51 13.85
C ALA A 226 13.50 -12.07 15.17
N GLU A 227 12.80 -11.20 15.90
CA GLU A 227 13.19 -10.77 17.25
C GLU A 227 12.15 -11.20 18.28
N LYS A 228 12.61 -11.71 19.43
CA LYS A 228 11.75 -12.01 20.56
C LYS A 228 11.15 -10.72 21.13
N THR A 229 9.85 -10.71 21.40
CA THR A 229 9.13 -9.51 21.87
C THR A 229 9.02 -9.45 23.40
N ILE A 230 10.03 -9.99 24.08
CA ILE A 230 10.11 -10.02 25.55
C ILE A 230 10.05 -8.59 26.10
N GLY A 231 9.26 -8.40 27.16
CA GLY A 231 9.02 -7.09 27.78
C GLY A 231 8.06 -6.18 27.00
N LYS A 232 7.73 -6.48 25.73
CA LYS A 232 6.77 -5.72 24.92
C LYS A 232 5.38 -6.34 25.04
N LYS A 233 4.69 -6.17 26.18
CA LYS A 233 3.34 -6.71 26.40
C LYS A 233 2.32 -6.20 25.38
N TRP A 234 2.53 -4.99 24.87
CA TRP A 234 1.71 -4.38 23.84
C TRP A 234 1.88 -5.01 22.45
N TYR A 235 2.94 -5.76 22.14
CA TYR A 235 3.05 -6.46 20.86
C TYR A 235 2.42 -7.85 20.96
N VAL A 236 1.43 -8.16 20.12
CA VAL A 236 0.54 -9.32 20.34
C VAL A 236 1.19 -10.69 20.14
N PHE A 237 2.22 -10.79 19.28
CA PHE A 237 2.94 -12.04 19.02
C PHE A 237 4.21 -12.16 19.87
N ASP A 238 4.67 -13.37 20.16
CA ASP A 238 5.90 -13.66 20.89
C ASP A 238 7.19 -13.36 20.11
N ASN A 239 7.09 -13.36 18.78
CA ASN A 239 8.14 -13.03 17.82
C ASN A 239 7.66 -11.92 16.87
N ALA A 240 8.55 -10.95 16.61
CA ALA A 240 8.38 -9.92 15.59
C ALA A 240 9.25 -10.31 14.40
N ILE A 241 8.64 -10.83 13.33
CA ILE A 241 9.30 -11.27 12.11
C ILE A 241 9.25 -10.12 11.09
N LEU A 242 10.20 -9.19 11.11
CA LEU A 242 10.06 -7.89 10.47
C LEU A 242 11.26 -7.56 9.55
N ASN A 243 11.07 -6.63 8.62
CA ASN A 243 12.17 -5.98 7.90
C ASN A 243 12.83 -4.87 8.74
N GLN A 244 13.95 -4.33 8.28
CA GLN A 244 14.71 -3.30 9.02
C GLN A 244 13.90 -2.03 9.33
N LEU A 245 13.03 -1.59 8.43
CA LEU A 245 12.23 -0.38 8.61
C LEU A 245 11.13 -0.61 9.65
N GLU A 246 10.47 -1.76 9.59
CA GLU A 246 9.49 -2.20 10.58
C GLU A 246 10.14 -2.35 11.98
N HIS A 247 11.36 -2.91 12.09
CA HIS A 247 12.10 -2.96 13.37
C HIS A 247 12.36 -1.54 13.92
N LYS A 248 12.73 -0.58 13.08
CA LYS A 248 12.90 0.83 13.49
C LYS A 248 11.59 1.41 14.02
N LEU A 249 10.47 1.16 13.36
CA LEU A 249 9.14 1.57 13.84
C LEU A 249 8.87 1.00 15.25
N ILE A 250 9.11 -0.30 15.45
CA ILE A 250 8.93 -0.95 16.77
C ILE A 250 9.81 -0.31 17.85
N SER A 251 11.07 0.01 17.53
CA SER A 251 11.97 0.70 18.45
C SER A 251 11.44 2.08 18.84
N VAL A 252 10.97 2.86 17.86
CA VAL A 252 10.41 4.20 18.06
C VAL A 252 9.15 4.13 18.92
N LEU A 253 8.21 3.25 18.60
CA LEU A 253 7.00 3.02 19.40
C LEU A 253 7.38 2.64 20.85
N SER A 254 8.34 1.72 21.02
CA SER A 254 8.83 1.30 22.35
C SER A 254 9.30 2.47 23.21
N SER A 255 9.90 3.50 22.61
CA SER A 255 10.46 4.66 23.32
C SER A 255 9.42 5.50 24.07
N PHE A 256 8.14 5.42 23.66
CA PHE A 256 7.06 6.21 24.24
C PHE A 256 5.82 5.41 24.67
N MET A 257 5.81 4.08 24.56
CA MET A 257 4.65 3.27 25.00
C MET A 257 4.25 3.50 26.46
N LYS A 258 5.23 3.63 27.37
CA LYS A 258 4.96 3.94 28.78
C LYS A 258 4.19 5.26 28.98
N LYS A 259 4.34 6.23 28.07
CA LYS A 259 3.58 7.47 28.12
C LYS A 259 2.13 7.25 27.68
N LEU A 260 1.93 6.46 26.63
CA LEU A 260 0.58 6.13 26.16
C LEU A 260 -0.20 5.35 27.23
N GLU A 261 0.46 4.51 28.04
CA GLU A 261 -0.18 3.78 29.14
C GLU A 261 -0.85 4.70 30.20
N TYR A 262 -0.47 5.98 30.28
CA TYR A 262 -1.16 6.96 31.13
C TYR A 262 -2.56 7.31 30.61
N GLN A 263 -2.78 7.30 29.30
CA GLN A 263 -4.07 7.63 28.67
C GLN A 263 -4.90 6.39 28.33
N TYR A 264 -4.23 5.28 28.03
CA TYR A 264 -4.88 4.05 27.57
C TYR A 264 -4.64 2.92 28.58
N LYS A 265 -5.70 2.17 28.88
CA LYS A 265 -5.63 1.02 29.79
C LYS A 265 -5.14 -0.25 29.09
N ASP A 266 -5.47 -0.37 27.80
CA ASP A 266 -5.08 -1.48 26.94
C ASP A 266 -4.45 -0.91 25.67
N ILE A 267 -3.31 -1.48 25.28
CA ILE A 267 -2.54 -1.10 24.09
C ILE A 267 -2.07 -2.39 23.42
N TYR A 268 -2.47 -2.61 22.17
CA TYR A 268 -2.07 -3.77 21.39
C TYR A 268 -1.66 -3.38 19.97
N LEU A 269 -0.40 -3.63 19.61
CA LEU A 269 0.11 -3.53 18.25
C LEU A 269 0.06 -4.89 17.57
N ILE A 270 -0.59 -4.91 16.43
CA ILE A 270 -0.82 -6.07 15.60
C ILE A 270 -0.14 -5.81 14.26
N ARG A 271 0.76 -6.71 13.84
CA ARG A 271 1.28 -6.70 12.47
C ARG A 271 0.24 -7.33 11.54
N ASN A 272 -0.12 -6.60 10.50
CA ASN A 272 -1.04 -7.06 9.48
C ASN A 272 -0.24 -7.53 8.27
N ASP A 273 -0.17 -8.84 8.11
CA ASP A 273 0.52 -9.48 7.00
C ASP A 273 -0.43 -10.42 6.23
N GLU A 274 -0.08 -10.77 5.00
CA GLU A 274 -0.87 -11.68 4.16
C GLU A 274 -1.00 -13.08 4.76
N GLN A 275 -0.05 -13.53 5.58
CA GLN A 275 -0.10 -14.85 6.19
C GLN A 275 -0.85 -14.87 7.53
N SER A 276 -1.06 -13.70 8.16
CA SER A 276 -1.64 -13.62 9.50
C SER A 276 -3.10 -13.14 9.51
N ILE A 277 -3.39 -11.99 8.91
CA ILE A 277 -4.63 -11.23 9.15
C ILE A 277 -5.33 -10.85 7.85
N ARG A 278 -4.59 -10.46 6.81
CA ARG A 278 -5.12 -9.93 5.54
C ARG A 278 -6.14 -8.80 5.74
N PHE A 279 -5.94 -7.96 6.75
CA PHE A 279 -6.81 -6.81 6.95
C PHE A 279 -6.61 -5.83 5.81
N LYS A 280 -7.69 -5.43 5.15
CA LYS A 280 -7.62 -4.58 3.96
C LYS A 280 -8.79 -3.62 3.91
N LEU A 281 -8.50 -2.37 3.64
CA LEU A 281 -9.47 -1.34 3.30
C LEU A 281 -9.53 -1.17 1.79
N THR A 282 -10.65 -0.67 1.27
CA THR A 282 -10.78 -0.29 -0.15
C THR A 282 -10.86 1.23 -0.27
N GLU A 283 -10.20 1.82 -1.26
CA GLU A 283 -10.15 3.28 -1.42
C GLU A 283 -11.55 3.86 -1.70
N PHE A 284 -11.82 5.05 -1.15
CA PHE A 284 -13.18 5.64 -1.21
C PHE A 284 -13.63 6.06 -2.60
N GLU A 285 -12.70 6.38 -3.50
CA GLU A 285 -13.00 6.89 -4.84
C GLU A 285 -12.63 5.88 -5.95
N SER A 286 -11.95 4.79 -5.61
CA SER A 286 -11.43 3.85 -6.60
C SER A 286 -11.33 2.41 -6.07
N GLY A 287 -11.04 1.46 -6.96
CA GLY A 287 -10.89 0.06 -6.61
C GLY A 287 -9.55 -0.37 -6.03
N ARG A 288 -8.73 0.56 -5.51
CA ARG A 288 -7.47 0.18 -4.85
C ARG A 288 -7.73 -0.40 -3.47
N GLY A 289 -6.87 -1.33 -3.12
CA GLY A 289 -6.88 -1.98 -1.83
C GLY A 289 -5.69 -1.54 -1.00
N PHE A 290 -5.94 -1.12 0.24
CA PHE A 290 -4.91 -0.69 1.18
C PHE A 290 -4.82 -1.67 2.35
N MET A 291 -3.66 -2.31 2.48
CA MET A 291 -3.32 -3.19 3.60
C MET A 291 -2.29 -2.43 4.45
N PRO A 292 -2.69 -1.78 5.56
CA PRO A 292 -1.73 -1.11 6.45
C PRO A 292 -0.83 -2.14 7.12
N ASP A 293 0.47 -1.90 7.23
CA ASP A 293 1.43 -2.87 7.79
C ASP A 293 1.16 -3.18 9.28
N PHE A 294 0.67 -2.19 10.03
CA PHE A 294 0.31 -2.35 11.44
C PHE A 294 -1.04 -1.73 11.79
N ILE A 295 -1.72 -2.40 12.72
CA ILE A 295 -2.93 -1.93 13.37
C ILE A 295 -2.67 -1.87 14.86
N MET A 296 -2.83 -0.69 15.46
CA MET A 296 -2.72 -0.51 16.90
C MET A 296 -4.11 -0.28 17.49
N ILE A 297 -4.46 -1.10 18.47
CA ILE A 297 -5.69 -0.98 19.25
C ILE A 297 -5.37 -0.29 20.57
N LEU A 298 -6.12 0.76 20.90
CA LEU A 298 -6.03 1.45 22.19
C LEU A 298 -7.40 1.55 22.84
N ILE A 299 -7.48 1.32 24.15
CA ILE A 299 -8.70 1.56 24.93
C ILE A 299 -8.47 2.71 25.89
N SER A 300 -9.19 3.82 25.70
CA SER A 300 -9.05 5.03 26.52
C SER A 300 -9.48 4.77 27.97
N ARG A 301 -8.68 5.26 28.92
CA ARG A 301 -9.03 5.27 30.35
C ARG A 301 -10.16 6.24 30.67
N ALA A 302 -10.25 7.35 29.94
CA ALA A 302 -11.17 8.43 30.26
C ALA A 302 -12.64 8.09 29.97
N ASN A 303 -12.89 7.40 28.85
CA ASN A 303 -14.25 7.18 28.35
C ASN A 303 -14.49 5.77 27.76
N ASN A 304 -13.51 4.86 27.86
CA ASN A 304 -13.52 3.53 27.22
C ASN A 304 -13.67 3.59 25.69
N ALA A 305 -13.29 4.70 25.05
CA ALA A 305 -13.24 4.77 23.59
C ALA A 305 -12.25 3.77 23.02
N TYR A 306 -12.65 3.14 21.92
CA TYR A 306 -11.91 2.11 21.21
C TYR A 306 -11.25 2.73 19.98
N TYR A 307 -9.92 2.79 19.97
CA TYR A 307 -9.16 3.34 18.86
C TYR A 307 -8.60 2.20 18.02
N GLN A 308 -8.85 2.24 16.71
CA GLN A 308 -8.15 1.45 15.71
C GLN A 308 -7.26 2.39 14.91
N VAL A 309 -5.97 2.30 15.14
CA VAL A 309 -4.95 3.17 14.56
C VAL A 309 -4.21 2.42 13.46
N PHE A 310 -4.19 2.99 12.25
CA PHE A 310 -3.46 2.44 11.11
C PHE A 310 -2.08 3.08 11.02
N ILE A 311 -1.03 2.26 10.95
CA ILE A 311 0.36 2.69 10.93
C ILE A 311 1.07 2.01 9.77
N GLU A 312 1.78 2.81 8.98
CA GLU A 312 2.47 2.37 7.77
C GLU A 312 3.91 2.92 7.75
N PRO A 313 4.94 2.07 7.88
CA PRO A 313 6.31 2.43 7.57
C PRO A 313 6.53 2.54 6.05
N LYS A 314 7.28 3.56 5.61
CA LYS A 314 7.67 3.74 4.21
C LYS A 314 9.13 4.14 4.02
N GLY A 315 9.73 3.56 2.98
CA GLY A 315 11.00 4.03 2.41
C GLY A 315 10.81 5.39 1.74
N ASN A 316 11.82 6.26 1.83
CA ASN A 316 11.76 7.62 1.30
C ASN A 316 11.52 7.67 -0.22
N ASP A 317 11.99 6.66 -0.94
CA ASP A 317 11.90 6.47 -2.39
C ASP A 317 10.48 6.15 -2.88
N ARG A 318 9.61 5.62 -2.01
CA ARG A 318 8.26 5.15 -2.36
C ARG A 318 7.14 6.13 -2.00
N LEU A 319 7.49 7.32 -1.49
CA LEU A 319 6.52 8.27 -0.98
C LEU A 319 5.58 8.80 -2.08
N LEU A 320 6.07 9.00 -3.30
CA LEU A 320 5.25 9.47 -4.42
C LEU A 320 4.25 8.41 -4.89
N GLU A 321 4.71 7.16 -5.06
CA GLU A 321 3.86 6.04 -5.50
C GLU A 321 2.76 5.69 -4.47
N ASP A 322 3.04 5.89 -3.18
CA ASP A 322 2.12 5.58 -2.09
C ASP A 322 1.36 6.81 -1.56
N ALA A 323 1.41 7.95 -2.25
CA ALA A 323 0.72 9.19 -1.83
C ALA A 323 -0.79 8.99 -1.63
N TRP A 324 -1.42 8.13 -2.44
CA TRP A 324 -2.84 7.81 -2.30
C TRP A 324 -3.17 7.08 -0.99
N LYS A 325 -2.27 6.24 -0.46
CA LYS A 325 -2.44 5.58 0.84
C LYS A 325 -2.38 6.60 1.97
N GLU A 326 -1.49 7.59 1.88
CA GLU A 326 -1.43 8.69 2.86
C GLU A 326 -2.72 9.54 2.81
N ASN A 327 -3.26 9.80 1.62
CA ASN A 327 -4.56 10.46 1.47
C ASN A 327 -5.72 9.63 2.07
N MET A 328 -5.66 8.31 1.95
CA MET A 328 -6.63 7.42 2.59
C MET A 328 -6.55 7.51 4.13
N LEU A 329 -5.34 7.45 4.69
CA LEU A 329 -5.10 7.64 6.13
C LEU A 329 -5.58 9.01 6.61
N LYS A 330 -5.34 10.06 5.83
CA LYS A 330 -5.84 11.42 6.12
C LYS A 330 -7.36 11.45 6.13
N THR A 331 -8.01 10.83 5.14
CA THR A 331 -9.47 10.80 5.01
C THR A 331 -10.14 10.08 6.17
N LEU A 332 -9.52 9.00 6.69
CA LEU A 332 -10.01 8.27 7.87
C LEU A 332 -10.11 9.15 9.12
N ASN A 333 -9.31 10.21 9.22
CA ASN A 333 -9.34 11.13 10.36
C ASN A 333 -10.49 12.15 10.30
N ASN A 334 -11.28 12.17 9.22
CA ASN A 334 -12.47 13.01 9.13
C ASN A 334 -13.67 12.28 9.72
N ASN A 335 -13.87 12.43 11.03
CA ASN A 335 -14.93 11.74 11.78
C ASN A 335 -16.34 12.03 11.23
N ASP A 336 -16.58 13.18 10.62
CA ASP A 336 -17.90 13.57 10.10
C ASP A 336 -18.32 12.72 8.89
N ARG A 337 -17.36 12.06 8.22
CA ARG A 337 -17.62 11.16 7.09
C ARG A 337 -17.85 9.73 7.53
N ILE A 338 -17.22 9.29 8.62
CA ILE A 338 -17.18 7.88 9.02
C ILE A 338 -18.48 7.48 9.71
N VAL A 339 -19.10 6.42 9.22
CA VAL A 339 -20.32 5.85 9.79
C VAL A 339 -20.00 4.48 10.38
N LEU A 340 -20.24 4.33 11.68
CA LEU A 340 -20.06 3.10 12.44
C LEU A 340 -21.41 2.71 13.04
N GLU A 341 -22.03 1.65 12.52
CA GLU A 341 -23.40 1.28 12.93
C GLU A 341 -23.48 0.80 14.39
N GLU A 342 -22.36 0.30 14.94
CA GLU A 342 -22.36 -0.45 16.21
C GLU A 342 -21.81 0.31 17.42
N ASN A 343 -21.12 1.45 17.26
CA ASN A 343 -20.44 2.09 18.40
C ASN A 343 -20.01 3.56 18.18
N ASP A 344 -20.65 4.49 18.89
CA ASP A 344 -20.31 5.92 18.91
C ASP A 344 -18.96 6.23 19.59
N LYS A 345 -18.35 5.25 20.27
CA LYS A 345 -17.05 5.36 20.94
C LYS A 345 -15.89 4.75 20.16
N VAL A 346 -16.12 4.24 18.95
CA VAL A 346 -15.04 3.76 18.08
C VAL A 346 -14.41 4.94 17.33
N ARG A 347 -13.09 4.95 17.23
CA ARG A 347 -12.30 5.96 16.53
C ARG A 347 -11.34 5.27 15.57
N LEU A 348 -11.49 5.55 14.28
CA LEU A 348 -10.56 5.07 13.24
C LEU A 348 -9.56 6.18 12.97
N ILE A 349 -8.28 5.91 13.18
CA ILE A 349 -7.24 6.93 13.11
C ILE A 349 -6.17 6.50 12.11
N GLY A 350 -5.94 7.32 11.09
CA GLY A 350 -4.80 7.15 10.19
C GLY A 350 -3.64 8.02 10.63
N ILE A 351 -2.48 7.42 10.92
CA ILE A 351 -1.25 8.17 11.23
C ILE A 351 -0.46 8.41 9.94
N LYS A 352 0.21 9.56 9.84
CA LYS A 352 1.17 9.82 8.76
C LYS A 352 2.20 8.69 8.63
N PHE A 353 2.83 8.57 7.46
CA PHE A 353 3.84 7.52 7.27
C PHE A 353 5.03 7.68 8.19
N PHE A 354 5.50 6.55 8.70
CA PHE A 354 6.79 6.49 9.38
C PHE A 354 7.90 6.33 8.34
N ALA A 355 8.80 7.30 8.24
CA ALA A 355 9.98 7.22 7.39
C ALA A 355 11.23 7.70 8.15
N THR A 356 12.41 7.23 7.72
CA THR A 356 13.66 7.52 8.44
C THR A 356 14.25 8.90 8.13
N ALA A 357 13.78 9.60 7.10
CA ALA A 357 14.17 10.99 6.89
C ALA A 357 13.71 11.86 8.07
N THR A 358 14.60 12.72 8.59
CA THR A 358 14.36 13.49 9.82
C THR A 358 13.04 14.25 9.82
N SER A 359 12.73 14.98 8.74
CA SER A 359 11.47 15.75 8.63
C SER A 359 10.22 14.86 8.72
N ARG A 360 10.22 13.72 8.02
CA ARG A 360 9.10 12.76 8.03
C ARG A 360 8.97 12.05 9.37
N TYR A 361 10.11 11.70 9.99
CA TYR A 361 10.14 11.15 11.34
C TYR A 361 9.49 12.10 12.35
N GLU A 362 9.83 13.40 12.30
CA GLU A 362 9.24 14.38 13.20
C GLU A 362 7.76 14.63 12.94
N GLU A 363 7.34 14.63 11.66
CA GLU A 363 5.92 14.68 11.30
C GLU A 363 5.14 13.50 11.87
N PHE A 364 5.69 12.28 11.79
CA PHE A 364 5.09 11.07 12.36
C PHE A 364 4.91 11.19 13.88
N ILE A 365 5.97 11.59 14.61
CA ILE A 365 5.89 11.76 16.07
C ILE A 365 4.85 12.82 16.44
N ARG A 366 4.87 13.99 15.78
CA ARG A 366 3.91 15.06 16.04
C ARG A 366 2.48 14.63 15.74
N ASP A 367 2.27 13.82 14.71
CA ASP A 367 0.95 13.30 14.37
C ASP A 367 0.41 12.33 15.44
N ILE A 368 1.26 11.46 15.99
CA ILE A 368 0.92 10.63 17.16
C ILE A 368 0.65 11.50 18.39
N GLU A 369 1.50 12.48 18.69
CA GLU A 369 1.30 13.40 19.83
C GLU A 369 -0.08 14.06 19.75
N ASN A 370 -0.42 14.63 18.60
CA ASN A 370 -1.69 15.32 18.38
C ASN A 370 -2.91 14.40 18.45
N LYS A 371 -2.83 13.22 17.82
CA LYS A 371 -4.00 12.34 17.66
C LYS A 371 -4.21 11.39 18.83
N LEU A 372 -3.13 11.00 19.50
CA LEU A 372 -3.12 9.91 20.49
C LEU A 372 -2.60 10.35 21.86
N TYR A 373 -2.09 11.57 22.03
CA TYR A 373 -1.53 12.02 23.32
C TYR A 373 -1.84 13.49 23.66
N ASP A 374 -3.00 13.99 23.22
CA ASP A 374 -3.51 15.35 23.47
C ASP A 374 -2.52 16.49 23.11
N GLY A 375 -1.66 16.27 22.11
CA GLY A 375 -0.62 17.23 21.71
C GLY A 375 0.55 17.37 22.71
N LYS A 376 0.59 16.55 23.76
CA LYS A 376 1.71 16.54 24.73
C LYS A 376 2.93 15.87 24.09
N SER A 377 4.14 16.25 24.53
CA SER A 377 5.35 15.70 23.92
C SER A 377 5.64 14.25 24.34
N LEU A 378 5.81 13.39 23.33
CA LEU A 378 6.25 12.01 23.46
C LEU A 378 7.78 11.90 23.44
N LYS A 379 8.50 12.89 22.92
CA LYS A 379 9.97 12.95 23.05
C LYS A 379 10.36 12.99 24.53
N ASN A 380 11.27 12.12 24.96
CA ASN A 380 11.92 12.27 26.25
C ASN A 380 12.95 13.39 26.12
N LYS A 381 13.06 14.27 27.12
CA LYS A 381 14.08 15.36 27.14
C LYS A 381 15.54 14.87 27.04
N SER A 382 15.77 13.55 26.98
CA SER A 382 17.10 12.92 27.06
C SER A 382 17.57 12.20 25.80
N LEU A 383 16.92 12.36 24.65
CA LEU A 383 17.38 11.77 23.37
C LEU A 383 17.53 12.86 22.29
N LEU A 384 18.34 13.86 22.62
CA LEU A 384 19.05 14.69 21.65
C LEU A 384 20.52 14.27 21.73
N PHE A 385 20.90 13.24 20.97
CA PHE A 385 22.28 12.99 20.56
C PHE A 385 22.27 12.27 19.21
#